data_AF-A0A2V5QHD0-F1
#
_entry.id   AF-A0A2V5QHD0-F1
#
_cell.length_a   1.000
_cell.length_b   1.000
_cell.length_c   1.000
_cell.angle_alpha   90.00
_cell.angle_beta   90.00
_cell.angle_gamma   90.00
#
_symmetry.space_group_name_H-M   'P 1'
#
loop_
_entity.id
_entity.type
_entity.pdbx_description
1 polymer ?
#
loop_
_entity_poly.entity_id
_entity_poly.type
_entity_poly.pdbx_seq_one_letter_code
_entity_poly.pdbx_strand_id
1 'polypeptide(L)'
;MPSKSFDTPFLATPDTLEIRQTEHPFSFRGSKDEKLNALVVEAVNRMGDVGDDAEENYRRALNSLTKRGPGVLDVIVAEYENLPEDSYLDRWSLVQLLIELRYPEAVKPLNRIISARIPAEKVRRSHDMSTVAEEVMIRTTAVEGLVRLSADGVAEAREMLLKHAGHRTFSIRRACVQGLMQTGTDDDKRKLRRLLKERKEEGLLKIKQVDVRSVPQPIGGRFVVPAQVKSEAPPPDLGATKE
;
A
#
# COMPACT_ATOMS: atom_id res chain seq x y z
N MET A 1 4.76 18.48 -54.01
CA MET A 1 4.39 17.25 -53.27
C MET A 1 5.09 17.34 -51.91
N PRO A 2 4.37 17.58 -50.81
CA PRO A 2 4.99 17.88 -49.53
C PRO A 2 5.51 16.60 -48.84
N SER A 3 6.75 16.67 -48.36
CA SER A 3 7.43 15.70 -47.52
C SER A 3 6.78 15.66 -46.13
N LYS A 4 6.20 14.52 -45.74
CA LYS A 4 5.79 14.28 -44.36
C LYS A 4 7.03 13.96 -43.51
N SER A 5 7.50 14.93 -42.73
CA SER A 5 8.36 14.67 -41.57
C SER A 5 7.50 14.01 -40.49
N PHE A 6 7.80 12.76 -40.16
CA PHE A 6 7.22 12.07 -39.00
C PHE A 6 8.08 12.41 -37.79
N ASP A 7 7.69 13.44 -37.02
CA ASP A 7 8.26 13.78 -35.71
C ASP A 7 7.69 12.90 -34.58
N THR A 8 7.48 11.62 -34.86
CA THR A 8 7.12 10.64 -33.83
C THR A 8 8.15 9.53 -33.87
N PRO A 9 8.92 9.31 -32.80
CA PRO A 9 9.86 8.20 -32.76
C PRO A 9 9.07 6.89 -32.89
N PHE A 10 9.26 6.20 -34.01
CA PHE A 10 8.80 4.83 -34.19
C PHE A 10 9.63 3.93 -33.26
N LEU A 11 8.98 3.29 -32.29
CA LEU A 11 9.58 2.17 -31.56
C LEU A 11 9.62 0.97 -32.51
N ALA A 12 10.74 0.84 -33.23
CA ALA A 12 10.92 -0.17 -34.28
C ALA A 12 11.29 -1.58 -33.76
N THR A 13 11.10 -1.87 -32.48
CA THR A 13 11.35 -3.19 -31.90
C THR A 13 10.34 -3.49 -30.80
N PRO A 14 9.78 -4.71 -30.72
CA PRO A 14 9.07 -5.13 -29.52
C PRO A 14 10.06 -5.04 -28.36
N ASP A 15 9.73 -4.18 -27.39
CA ASP A 15 10.49 -3.97 -26.18
C ASP A 15 10.49 -5.28 -25.40
N THR A 16 11.46 -6.13 -25.68
CA THR A 16 11.72 -7.34 -24.91
C THR A 16 12.47 -6.86 -23.69
N LEU A 17 11.70 -6.46 -22.67
CA LEU A 17 12.21 -6.25 -21.33
C LEU A 17 12.87 -7.57 -20.89
N GLU A 18 14.17 -7.68 -21.15
CA GLU A 18 15.00 -8.73 -20.58
C GLU A 18 14.91 -8.56 -19.06
N ILE A 19 14.20 -9.48 -18.41
CA ILE A 19 14.09 -9.54 -16.94
C ILE A 19 15.48 -9.88 -16.41
N ARG A 20 16.29 -8.83 -16.19
CA ARG A 20 17.55 -8.93 -15.48
C ARG A 20 17.25 -9.29 -14.03
N GLN A 21 18.03 -10.24 -13.52
CA GLN A 21 18.06 -10.69 -12.14
C GLN A 21 17.89 -9.48 -11.20
N THR A 22 16.74 -9.42 -10.52
CA THR A 22 16.30 -8.21 -9.85
C THR A 22 17.13 -7.98 -8.59
N GLU A 23 17.92 -6.91 -8.56
CA GLU A 23 18.54 -6.44 -7.31
C GLU A 23 17.42 -6.19 -6.30
N HIS A 24 17.43 -6.93 -5.19
CA HIS A 24 16.48 -6.76 -4.10
C HIS A 24 17.23 -6.36 -2.81
N PRO A 25 16.63 -5.55 -1.93
CA PRO A 25 17.27 -5.10 -0.70
C PRO A 25 17.25 -6.15 0.43
N PHE A 26 16.57 -7.29 0.21
CA PHE A 26 16.44 -8.35 1.21
C PHE A 26 17.74 -9.13 1.41
N SER A 27 18.07 -9.38 2.67
CA SER A 27 19.34 -9.99 3.08
C SER A 27 19.22 -11.48 3.42
N PHE A 28 18.01 -11.91 3.81
CA PHE A 28 17.68 -13.27 4.24
C PHE A 28 18.62 -13.87 5.28
N ARG A 29 19.22 -13.03 6.15
CA ARG A 29 20.23 -13.47 7.14
C ARG A 29 19.73 -14.57 8.08
N GLY A 30 18.42 -14.61 8.34
CA GLY A 30 17.77 -15.62 9.18
C GLY A 30 17.29 -16.88 8.46
N SER A 31 17.37 -16.95 7.13
CA SER A 31 16.80 -18.04 6.32
C SER A 31 17.85 -18.72 5.46
N LYS A 32 18.04 -20.02 5.68
CA LYS A 32 18.91 -20.88 4.85
C LYS A 32 18.19 -21.46 3.62
N ASP A 33 16.89 -21.23 3.49
CA ASP A 33 16.07 -21.79 2.42
C ASP A 33 16.08 -20.84 1.20
N GLU A 34 17.09 -20.98 0.36
CA GLU A 34 17.27 -20.14 -0.83
C GLU A 34 16.05 -20.17 -1.77
N LYS A 35 15.35 -21.31 -1.84
CA LYS A 35 14.15 -21.44 -2.68
C LYS A 35 12.99 -20.63 -2.12
N LEU A 36 12.77 -20.69 -0.81
CA LEU A 36 11.77 -19.85 -0.15
C LEU A 36 12.10 -18.37 -0.31
N ASN A 37 13.37 -18.00 -0.11
CA ASN A 37 13.83 -16.62 -0.25
C ASN A 37 13.55 -16.08 -1.66
N ALA A 38 13.87 -16.87 -2.70
CA ALA A 38 13.58 -16.51 -4.08
C ALA A 38 12.08 -16.34 -4.35
N LEU A 39 11.22 -17.15 -3.74
CA LEU A 39 9.77 -16.98 -3.85
C LEU A 39 9.26 -15.69 -3.19
N VAL A 40 9.87 -15.28 -2.07
CA VAL A 40 9.52 -14.01 -1.40
C VAL A 40 9.89 -12.83 -2.30
N VAL A 41 11.11 -12.86 -2.86
CA VAL A 41 11.59 -11.84 -3.83
C VAL A 41 10.66 -11.77 -5.02
N GLU A 42 10.34 -12.92 -5.63
CA GLU A 42 9.45 -12.98 -6.79
C GLU A 42 8.08 -12.37 -6.48
N ALA A 43 7.46 -12.75 -5.36
CA ALA A 43 6.16 -12.21 -4.99
C ALA A 43 6.20 -10.68 -4.80
N VAL A 44 7.24 -10.14 -4.16
CA VAL A 44 7.40 -8.69 -4.02
C VAL A 44 7.58 -8.01 -5.37
N ASN A 45 8.43 -8.55 -6.26
CA ASN A 45 8.62 -7.98 -7.59
C ASN A 45 7.31 -7.93 -8.38
N ARG A 46 6.52 -9.02 -8.30
CA ARG A 46 5.23 -9.11 -8.99
C ARG A 46 4.15 -8.19 -8.43
N MET A 47 4.31 -7.60 -7.24
CA MET A 47 3.37 -6.59 -6.74
C MET A 47 3.37 -5.32 -7.59
N GLY A 48 4.50 -5.01 -8.24
CA GLY A 48 4.66 -3.84 -9.10
C GLY A 48 4.50 -4.11 -10.60
N ASP A 49 4.15 -5.34 -10.99
CA ASP A 49 3.99 -5.71 -12.39
C ASP A 49 2.84 -4.93 -13.06
N VAL A 50 3.00 -4.69 -14.36
CA VAL A 50 2.01 -4.01 -15.20
C VAL A 50 1.67 -4.86 -16.43
N GLY A 51 0.48 -4.67 -17.00
CA GLY A 51 -0.02 -5.40 -18.17
C GLY A 51 -1.13 -6.39 -17.84
N ASP A 52 -1.68 -7.01 -18.89
CA ASP A 52 -2.90 -7.82 -18.81
C ASP A 52 -2.74 -9.07 -17.90
N ASP A 53 -1.51 -9.59 -17.79
CA ASP A 53 -1.18 -10.77 -17.00
C ASP A 53 -0.65 -10.47 -15.59
N ALA A 54 -0.47 -9.19 -15.21
CA ALA A 54 0.22 -8.81 -13.97
C ALA A 54 -0.44 -9.43 -12.72
N GLU A 55 -1.76 -9.32 -12.63
CA GLU A 55 -2.55 -9.86 -11.52
C GLU A 55 -2.45 -11.39 -11.45
N GLU A 56 -2.50 -12.09 -12.59
CA GLU A 56 -2.40 -13.56 -12.63
C GLU A 56 -0.98 -14.04 -12.28
N ASN A 57 0.05 -13.30 -12.71
CA ASN A 57 1.44 -13.55 -12.31
C ASN A 57 1.62 -13.41 -10.80
N TYR A 58 1.06 -12.35 -10.22
CA TYR A 58 1.12 -12.11 -8.78
C TYR A 58 0.40 -13.21 -7.99
N ARG A 59 -0.81 -13.62 -8.40
CA ARG A 59 -1.51 -14.76 -7.78
C ARG A 59 -0.72 -16.06 -7.86
N ARG A 60 -0.05 -16.33 -8.99
CA ARG A 60 0.82 -17.51 -9.12
C ARG A 60 2.01 -17.47 -8.16
N ALA A 61 2.61 -16.30 -7.95
CA ALA A 61 3.67 -16.11 -6.98
C ALA A 61 3.16 -16.34 -5.54
N LEU A 62 2.02 -15.75 -5.17
CA LEU A 62 1.38 -15.96 -3.86
C LEU A 62 1.04 -17.43 -3.63
N ASN A 63 0.43 -18.11 -4.60
CA ASN A 63 0.13 -19.54 -4.49
C ASN A 63 1.37 -20.41 -4.27
N SER A 64 2.51 -20.00 -4.83
CA SER A 64 3.78 -20.70 -4.63
C SER A 64 4.31 -20.51 -3.20
N LEU A 65 4.17 -19.32 -2.63
CA LEU A 65 4.48 -19.06 -1.21
C LEU A 65 3.54 -19.79 -0.27
N THR A 66 2.22 -19.79 -0.54
CA THR A 66 1.23 -20.46 0.33
C THR A 66 1.50 -21.96 0.44
N LYS A 67 1.99 -22.61 -0.62
CA LYS A 67 2.38 -24.04 -0.58
C LYS A 67 3.54 -24.35 0.38
N ARG A 68 4.31 -23.34 0.81
CA ARG A 68 5.38 -23.49 1.81
C ARG A 68 4.83 -23.52 3.25
N GLY A 69 3.56 -23.18 3.45
CA GLY A 69 2.91 -23.12 4.76
C GLY A 69 3.24 -21.85 5.54
N PRO A 70 2.71 -21.71 6.78
CA PRO A 70 2.79 -20.48 7.56
C PRO A 70 4.19 -20.10 8.03
N GLY A 71 5.16 -21.02 7.98
CA GLY A 71 6.58 -20.73 8.32
C GLY A 71 7.22 -19.65 7.41
N VAL A 72 6.62 -19.35 6.26
CA VAL A 72 7.02 -18.21 5.42
C VAL A 72 6.92 -16.87 6.13
N LEU A 73 5.99 -16.74 7.09
CA LEU A 73 5.80 -15.51 7.84
C LEU A 73 7.05 -15.13 8.64
N ASP A 74 7.75 -16.11 9.20
CA ASP A 74 8.96 -15.87 10.00
C ASP A 74 10.07 -15.24 9.14
N VAL A 75 10.21 -15.69 7.88
CA VAL A 75 11.17 -15.11 6.93
C VAL A 75 10.77 -13.69 6.55
N ILE A 76 9.50 -13.46 6.20
CA ILE A 76 9.01 -12.13 5.82
C ILE A 76 9.16 -11.13 6.98
N VAL A 77 8.81 -11.55 8.20
CA VAL A 77 8.92 -10.71 9.40
C VAL A 77 10.38 -10.41 9.73
N ALA A 78 11.27 -11.40 9.64
CA ALA A 78 12.70 -11.20 9.84
C ALA A 78 13.27 -10.19 8.83
N GLU A 79 12.88 -10.27 7.55
CA GLU A 79 13.31 -9.29 6.55
C GLU A 79 12.75 -7.90 6.84
N TYR A 80 11.48 -7.78 7.23
CA TYR A 80 10.89 -6.50 7.61
C TYR A 80 11.65 -5.84 8.77
N GLU A 81 12.07 -6.63 9.77
CA GLU A 81 12.80 -6.13 10.95
C GLU A 81 14.26 -5.76 10.63
N ASN A 82 14.86 -6.37 9.61
CA ASN A 82 16.24 -6.13 9.21
C ASN A 82 16.40 -4.96 8.21
N LEU A 83 15.32 -4.54 7.55
CA LEU A 83 15.37 -3.43 6.60
C LEU A 83 15.66 -2.09 7.30
N PRO A 84 16.42 -1.18 6.65
CA PRO A 84 16.55 0.19 7.10
C PRO A 84 15.19 0.87 7.29
N GLU A 85 15.10 1.76 8.28
CA GLU A 85 13.85 2.46 8.59
C GLU A 85 13.30 3.25 7.38
N ASP A 86 14.20 3.83 6.59
CA ASP A 86 13.91 4.65 5.40
C ASP A 86 13.63 3.84 4.12
N SER A 87 13.73 2.52 4.15
CA SER A 87 13.28 1.62 3.07
C SER A 87 11.75 1.46 3.09
N TYR A 88 11.00 2.56 3.04
CA TYR A 88 9.55 2.56 3.26
C TYR A 88 8.78 1.69 2.27
N LEU A 89 9.15 1.74 0.98
CA LEU A 89 8.50 0.94 -0.06
C LEU A 89 8.72 -0.56 0.19
N ASP A 90 9.96 -0.98 0.44
CA ASP A 90 10.28 -2.39 0.68
C ASP A 90 9.62 -2.91 1.96
N ARG A 91 9.64 -2.10 3.03
CA ARG A 91 8.95 -2.41 4.28
C ARG A 91 7.45 -2.52 4.07
N TRP A 92 6.85 -1.60 3.32
CA TRP A 92 5.43 -1.66 2.96
C TRP A 92 5.10 -2.92 2.15
N SER A 93 5.90 -3.27 1.14
CA SER A 93 5.71 -4.46 0.32
C SER A 93 5.74 -5.75 1.15
N LEU A 94 6.64 -5.86 2.13
CA LEU A 94 6.65 -7.01 3.05
C LEU A 94 5.39 -7.05 3.93
N VAL A 95 4.89 -5.91 4.40
CA VAL A 95 3.60 -5.85 5.11
C VAL A 95 2.46 -6.29 4.20
N GLN A 96 2.43 -5.80 2.96
CA GLN A 96 1.43 -6.21 1.97
C GLN A 96 1.48 -7.73 1.73
N LEU A 97 2.67 -8.31 1.65
CA LEU A 97 2.83 -9.76 1.49
C LEU A 97 2.24 -10.53 2.68
N LEU A 98 2.50 -10.10 3.92
CA LEU A 98 1.90 -10.71 5.12
C LEU A 98 0.38 -10.70 5.06
N ILE A 99 -0.21 -9.63 4.51
CA ILE A 99 -1.66 -9.46 4.38
C ILE A 99 -2.24 -10.38 3.32
N GLU A 100 -1.62 -10.46 2.14
CA GLU A 100 -2.11 -11.26 1.02
C GLU A 100 -2.01 -12.77 1.26
N LEU A 101 -1.09 -13.21 2.12
CA LEU A 101 -0.98 -14.62 2.52
C LEU A 101 -2.13 -15.07 3.45
N ARG A 102 -2.81 -14.13 4.12
CA ARG A 102 -4.02 -14.36 4.96
C ARG A 102 -3.89 -15.46 6.02
N TYR A 103 -2.67 -15.75 6.49
CA TYR A 103 -2.45 -16.67 7.60
C TYR A 103 -2.91 -16.03 8.93
N PRO A 104 -3.74 -16.70 9.75
CA PRO A 104 -4.14 -16.20 11.07
C PRO A 104 -2.95 -15.86 11.98
N GLU A 105 -1.84 -16.58 11.85
CA GLU A 105 -0.59 -16.36 12.58
C GLU A 105 0.00 -14.97 12.33
N ALA A 106 -0.38 -14.30 11.23
CA ALA A 106 0.05 -12.93 10.92
C ALA A 106 -0.54 -11.88 11.88
N VAL A 107 -1.56 -12.19 12.70
CA VAL A 107 -2.11 -11.24 13.69
C VAL A 107 -1.02 -10.70 14.62
N LYS A 108 -0.14 -11.57 15.12
CA LYS A 108 0.93 -11.18 16.04
C LYS A 108 1.95 -10.22 15.41
N PRO A 109 2.58 -10.51 14.25
CA PRO A 109 3.49 -9.57 13.61
C PRO A 109 2.78 -8.28 13.16
N LEU A 110 1.56 -8.35 12.61
CA LEU A 110 0.80 -7.15 12.23
C LEU A 110 0.55 -6.24 13.45
N ASN A 111 0.15 -6.82 14.59
CA ASN A 111 0.00 -6.07 15.84
C ASN A 111 1.32 -5.46 16.32
N ARG A 112 2.46 -6.15 16.16
CA ARG A 112 3.79 -5.59 16.48
C ARG A 112 4.08 -4.36 15.62
N ILE A 113 3.81 -4.43 14.31
CA ILE A 113 4.01 -3.32 13.36
C ILE A 113 3.13 -2.12 13.72
N ILE A 114 1.84 -2.34 13.98
CA ILE A 114 0.90 -1.28 14.37
C ILE A 114 1.34 -0.62 15.69
N SER A 115 1.81 -1.42 16.65
CA SER A 115 2.21 -0.94 17.97
C SER A 115 3.57 -0.22 17.98
N ALA A 116 4.38 -0.38 16.93
CA ALA A 116 5.70 0.21 16.86
C ALA A 116 5.62 1.74 16.89
N ARG A 117 6.57 2.37 17.59
CA ARG A 117 6.65 3.84 17.63
C ARG A 117 6.85 4.38 16.21
N ILE A 118 6.02 5.34 15.81
CA ILE A 118 6.27 6.15 14.61
C ILE A 118 7.45 7.09 14.93
N PRO A 119 8.55 7.05 14.15
CA PRO A 119 9.68 7.95 14.26
C PRO A 119 9.29 9.42 14.14
N ALA A 120 10.16 10.31 14.61
CA ALA A 120 9.96 11.75 14.41
C ALA A 120 10.23 12.14 12.95
N GLU A 121 9.57 13.20 12.47
CA GLU A 121 9.77 13.70 11.11
C GLU A 121 11.24 14.09 10.88
N LYS A 122 11.87 13.47 9.88
CA LYS A 122 13.26 13.74 9.49
C LYS A 122 13.35 14.81 8.42
N VAL A 123 12.35 14.93 7.54
CA VAL A 123 12.37 15.88 6.43
C VAL A 123 11.74 17.20 6.88
N ARG A 124 12.58 18.21 7.11
CA ARG A 124 12.11 19.56 7.40
C ARG A 124 11.82 20.30 6.10
N ARG A 125 10.59 20.82 5.95
CA ARG A 125 10.17 21.79 4.90
C ARG A 125 9.93 21.25 3.48
N SER A 126 9.87 19.94 3.27
CA SER A 126 9.28 19.42 2.03
C SER A 126 7.76 19.32 2.19
N HIS A 127 7.00 19.88 1.26
CA HIS A 127 5.56 19.63 1.18
C HIS A 127 5.25 18.31 0.48
N ASP A 128 6.23 17.73 -0.22
CA ASP A 128 6.03 16.58 -1.10
C ASP A 128 6.34 15.25 -0.41
N MET A 129 7.10 15.28 0.69
CA MET A 129 7.49 14.06 1.42
C MET A 129 7.39 14.24 2.93
N SER A 130 6.77 13.27 3.61
CA SER A 130 6.71 13.18 5.07
C SER A 130 7.07 11.77 5.52
N THR A 131 8.17 11.64 6.26
CA THR A 131 8.60 10.34 6.81
C THR A 131 7.61 9.80 7.84
N VAL A 132 6.90 10.69 8.55
CA VAL A 132 5.81 10.30 9.44
C VAL A 132 4.63 9.74 8.63
N ALA A 133 4.31 10.34 7.48
CA ALA A 133 3.23 9.85 6.63
C ALA A 133 3.54 8.45 6.09
N GLU A 134 4.76 8.21 5.59
CA GLU A 134 5.21 6.89 5.14
C GLU A 134 5.06 5.82 6.24
N GLU A 135 5.51 6.12 7.45
CA GLU A 135 5.40 5.21 8.58
C GLU A 135 3.94 4.98 8.97
N VAL A 136 3.10 6.03 8.95
CA VAL A 136 1.65 5.89 9.16
C VAL A 136 1.02 5.00 8.10
N MET A 137 1.39 5.12 6.83
CA MET A 137 0.89 4.27 5.74
C MET A 137 1.20 2.80 5.99
N ILE A 138 2.43 2.46 6.41
CA ILE A 138 2.79 1.08 6.77
C ILE A 138 1.89 0.56 7.91
N ARG A 139 1.61 1.37 8.93
CA ARG A 139 0.77 0.93 10.06
C ARG A 139 -0.69 0.81 9.68
N THR A 140 -1.23 1.73 8.89
CA THR A 140 -2.62 1.62 8.42
C THR A 140 -2.78 0.44 7.47
N THR A 141 -1.77 0.12 6.66
CA THR A 141 -1.75 -1.12 5.84
C THR A 141 -1.78 -2.35 6.76
N ALA A 142 -0.97 -2.39 7.81
CA ALA A 142 -1.05 -3.49 8.78
C ALA A 142 -2.43 -3.61 9.47
N VAL A 143 -3.12 -2.49 9.71
CA VAL A 143 -4.51 -2.50 10.18
C VAL A 143 -5.44 -3.14 9.15
N GLU A 144 -5.29 -2.84 7.86
CA GLU A 144 -6.07 -3.50 6.80
C GLU A 144 -5.89 -5.01 6.82
N GLY A 145 -4.68 -5.50 7.10
CA GLY A 145 -4.41 -6.91 7.37
C GLY A 145 -5.28 -7.50 8.46
N LEU A 146 -5.34 -6.84 9.62
CA LEU A 146 -6.21 -7.26 10.71
C LEU A 146 -7.69 -7.19 10.34
N VAL A 147 -8.11 -6.22 9.52
CA VAL A 147 -9.49 -6.14 9.02
C VAL A 147 -9.82 -7.33 8.12
N ARG A 148 -8.93 -7.72 7.20
CA ARG A 148 -9.14 -8.89 6.34
C ARG A 148 -9.21 -10.19 7.16
N LEU A 149 -8.29 -10.39 8.11
CA LEU A 149 -8.31 -11.57 9.00
C LEU A 149 -9.56 -11.58 9.90
N SER A 150 -10.00 -10.41 10.36
CA SER A 150 -11.25 -10.26 11.10
C SER A 150 -12.47 -10.66 10.25
N ALA A 151 -12.50 -10.27 8.98
CA ALA A 151 -13.53 -10.67 8.02
C ALA A 151 -13.54 -12.19 7.78
N ASP A 152 -12.36 -12.83 7.85
CA ASP A 152 -12.22 -14.30 7.80
C ASP A 152 -12.60 -15.01 9.11
N GLY A 153 -13.06 -14.27 10.12
CA GLY A 153 -13.53 -14.81 11.38
C GLY A 153 -12.46 -14.93 12.46
N VAL A 154 -11.21 -14.52 12.22
CA VAL A 154 -10.12 -14.58 13.20
C VAL A 154 -10.41 -13.67 14.40
N ALA A 155 -10.75 -14.26 15.54
CA ALA A 155 -11.16 -13.54 16.74
C ALA A 155 -10.06 -12.63 17.30
N GLU A 156 -8.81 -13.12 17.32
CA GLU A 156 -7.66 -12.34 17.80
C GLU A 156 -7.47 -11.06 16.98
N ALA A 157 -7.75 -11.08 15.68
CA ALA A 157 -7.68 -9.89 14.83
C ALA A 157 -8.71 -8.82 15.27
N ARG A 158 -9.94 -9.24 15.62
CA ARG A 158 -10.98 -8.33 16.17
C ARG A 158 -10.56 -7.73 17.50
N GLU A 159 -9.96 -8.52 18.38
CA GLU A 159 -9.43 -8.03 19.65
C GLU A 159 -8.34 -6.98 19.43
N MET A 160 -7.43 -7.21 18.48
CA MET A 160 -6.38 -6.25 18.14
C MET A 160 -6.94 -4.97 17.52
N LEU A 161 -7.97 -5.06 16.66
CA LEU A 161 -8.69 -3.89 16.13
C LEU A 161 -9.35 -3.09 17.26
N LEU A 162 -10.03 -3.75 18.20
CA LEU A 162 -10.66 -3.07 19.35
C LEU A 162 -9.61 -2.39 20.24
N LYS A 163 -8.48 -3.06 20.51
CA LYS A 163 -7.35 -2.48 21.25
C LYS A 163 -6.83 -1.20 20.59
N HIS A 164 -6.59 -1.24 19.28
CA HIS A 164 -6.04 -0.12 18.53
C HIS A 164 -7.07 0.96 18.15
N ALA A 165 -8.36 0.74 18.40
CA ALA A 165 -9.36 1.81 18.39
C ALA A 165 -9.12 2.88 19.48
N GLY A 166 -8.21 2.64 20.43
CA GLY A 166 -7.70 3.64 21.38
C GLY A 166 -6.32 4.22 21.01
N HIS A 167 -5.77 3.88 19.84
CA HIS A 167 -4.39 4.23 19.47
C HIS A 167 -4.17 5.75 19.43
N ARG A 168 -2.97 6.24 19.76
CA ARG A 168 -2.66 7.70 19.82
C ARG A 168 -2.77 8.40 18.46
N THR A 169 -2.30 7.75 17.40
CA THR A 169 -2.33 8.27 16.03
C THR A 169 -3.74 8.17 15.46
N PHE A 170 -4.28 9.30 15.02
CA PHE A 170 -5.66 9.41 14.52
C PHE A 170 -5.94 8.45 13.35
N SER A 171 -5.07 8.37 12.34
CA SER A 171 -5.29 7.53 11.15
C SER A 171 -5.41 6.04 11.50
N ILE A 172 -4.54 5.54 12.39
CA ILE A 172 -4.59 4.15 12.88
C ILE A 172 -5.89 3.93 13.66
N ARG A 173 -6.20 4.83 14.60
CA ARG A 173 -7.41 4.76 15.41
C ARG A 173 -8.67 4.73 14.55
N ARG A 174 -8.78 5.64 13.58
CA ARG A 174 -9.88 5.69 12.61
C ARG A 174 -9.98 4.39 11.81
N ALA A 175 -8.87 3.89 11.27
CA ALA A 175 -8.86 2.66 10.48
C ALA A 175 -9.37 1.46 11.30
N CYS A 176 -8.93 1.32 12.56
CA CYS A 176 -9.40 0.26 13.45
C CYS A 176 -10.90 0.37 13.77
N VAL A 177 -11.40 1.59 14.04
CA VAL A 177 -12.83 1.84 14.28
C VAL A 177 -13.65 1.42 13.06
N GLN A 178 -13.25 1.85 11.86
CA GLN A 178 -13.96 1.54 10.62
C GLN A 178 -13.91 0.04 10.32
N GLY A 179 -12.74 -0.58 10.45
CA GLY A 179 -12.56 -2.02 10.27
C GLY A 179 -13.43 -2.87 11.20
N LEU A 180 -13.49 -2.50 12.48
CA LEU A 180 -14.31 -3.23 13.46
C LEU A 180 -15.82 -2.97 13.27
N MET A 181 -16.21 -1.79 12.78
CA MET A 181 -17.61 -1.55 12.38
C MET A 181 -18.03 -2.41 11.18
N GLN A 182 -17.10 -2.67 10.25
CA GLN A 182 -17.33 -3.49 9.06
C GLN A 182 -17.36 -4.99 9.37
N THR A 183 -16.41 -5.47 10.17
CA THR A 183 -16.13 -6.92 10.33
C THR A 183 -16.43 -7.45 11.73
N GLY A 184 -16.62 -6.58 12.72
CA GLY A 184 -16.84 -6.95 14.11
C GLY A 184 -18.22 -7.56 14.38
N THR A 185 -18.29 -8.39 15.41
CA THR A 185 -19.56 -8.90 15.94
C THR A 185 -20.36 -7.79 16.63
N ASP A 186 -21.62 -8.07 16.97
CA ASP A 186 -22.42 -7.12 17.74
C ASP A 186 -21.82 -6.81 19.11
N ASP A 187 -21.13 -7.78 19.73
CA ASP A 187 -20.42 -7.56 20.99
C ASP A 187 -19.22 -6.62 20.82
N ASP A 188 -18.43 -6.84 19.78
CA ASP A 188 -17.30 -5.97 19.43
C ASP A 188 -17.77 -4.54 19.19
N LYS A 189 -18.87 -4.37 18.45
CA LYS A 189 -19.48 -3.06 18.17
C LYS A 189 -20.02 -2.40 19.45
N ARG A 190 -20.58 -3.16 20.40
CA ARG A 190 -21.00 -2.62 21.71
C ARG A 190 -19.79 -2.15 22.52
N LYS A 191 -18.74 -2.97 22.62
CA LYS A 191 -17.48 -2.62 23.30
C LYS A 191 -16.83 -1.38 22.69
N LEU A 192 -16.79 -1.29 21.36
CA LEU A 192 -16.28 -0.14 20.63
C LEU A 192 -17.05 1.14 20.95
N ARG A 193 -18.39 1.10 20.90
CA ARG A 193 -19.22 2.28 21.24
C ARG A 193 -18.97 2.77 22.65
N ARG A 194 -18.84 1.85 23.62
CA ARG A 194 -18.51 2.21 25.01
C ARG A 194 -17.15 2.90 25.09
N LEU A 195 -16.12 2.32 24.47
CA LEU A 195 -14.76 2.91 24.42
C LEU A 195 -14.78 4.32 23.81
N LEU A 196 -15.46 4.51 22.67
CA LEU A 196 -15.52 5.81 22.00
C LEU A 196 -16.28 6.85 22.82
N LYS A 197 -17.34 6.45 23.54
CA LYS A 197 -18.09 7.32 24.44
C LYS A 197 -17.21 7.80 25.61
N GLU A 198 -16.49 6.89 26.26
CA GLU A 198 -15.57 7.22 27.36
C GLU A 198 -14.49 8.23 26.92
N ARG A 199 -14.04 8.12 25.66
CA ARG A 199 -13.04 9.00 25.07
C ARG A 199 -13.60 10.27 24.43
N LYS A 200 -14.93 10.43 24.38
CA LYS A 200 -15.62 11.51 23.65
C LYS A 200 -15.27 11.55 22.15
N GLU A 201 -15.03 10.39 21.55
CA GLU A 201 -14.62 10.20 20.14
C GLU A 201 -15.72 9.56 19.28
N GLU A 202 -16.99 9.62 19.73
CA GLU A 202 -18.15 9.05 19.03
C GLU A 202 -18.31 9.58 17.59
N GLY A 203 -17.72 10.75 17.29
CA GLY A 203 -17.65 11.30 15.93
C GLY A 203 -16.98 10.37 14.91
N LEU A 204 -16.08 9.48 15.35
CA LEU A 204 -15.43 8.50 14.46
C LEU A 204 -16.44 7.53 13.83
N LEU A 205 -17.56 7.24 14.50
CA LEU A 205 -18.63 6.37 13.97
C LEU A 205 -19.41 7.04 12.83
N LYS A 206 -19.31 8.36 12.68
CA LYS A 206 -19.99 9.12 11.63
C LYS A 206 -19.18 9.17 10.33
N ILE A 207 -17.90 8.77 10.36
CA ILE A 207 -17.03 8.77 9.19
C ILE A 207 -17.39 7.57 8.31
N LYS A 208 -18.08 7.83 7.21
CA LYS A 208 -18.44 6.81 6.23
C LYS A 208 -17.36 6.67 5.17
N GLN A 209 -17.01 5.44 4.84
CA GLN A 209 -16.34 5.16 3.58
C GLN A 209 -17.39 5.21 2.47
N VAL A 210 -17.11 5.96 1.41
CA VAL A 210 -17.99 6.10 0.25
C VAL A 210 -17.20 5.64 -0.96
N ASP A 211 -17.84 4.89 -1.86
CA ASP A 211 -17.20 4.54 -3.14
C ASP A 211 -16.91 5.83 -3.91
N VAL A 212 -15.65 6.05 -4.27
CA VAL A 212 -15.23 7.25 -5.02
C VAL A 212 -16.01 7.43 -6.32
N ARG A 213 -16.44 6.34 -6.96
CA ARG A 213 -17.25 6.35 -8.19
C ARG A 213 -18.67 6.87 -7.95
N SER A 214 -19.14 6.79 -6.71
CA SER A 214 -20.46 7.28 -6.29
C SER A 214 -20.45 8.73 -5.80
N VAL A 215 -19.27 9.33 -5.63
CA VAL A 215 -19.12 10.74 -5.23
C VAL A 215 -19.05 11.61 -6.49
N PRO A 216 -19.83 12.71 -6.57
CA PRO A 216 -19.69 13.69 -7.65
C PRO A 216 -18.25 14.17 -7.74
N GLN A 217 -17.58 13.81 -8.82
CA GLN A 217 -16.22 14.26 -9.07
C GLN A 217 -16.28 15.74 -9.49
N PRO A 218 -15.38 16.59 -8.98
CA PRO A 218 -15.33 17.98 -9.41
C PRO A 218 -15.07 18.02 -10.93
N ILE A 219 -16.02 18.59 -11.67
CA ILE A 219 -15.86 18.86 -13.10
C ILE A 219 -15.16 20.21 -13.20
N GLY A 220 -13.85 20.18 -13.47
CA GLY A 220 -13.05 21.38 -13.67
C GLY A 220 -12.35 21.90 -12.41
N GLY A 221 -11.27 22.63 -12.66
CA GLY A 221 -10.41 23.30 -11.69
C GLY A 221 -9.55 24.32 -12.43
N ARG A 222 -8.84 25.20 -11.72
CA ARG A 222 -8.04 26.30 -12.32
C ARG A 222 -7.01 25.83 -13.38
N PHE A 223 -6.71 24.54 -13.42
CA PHE A 223 -5.77 23.88 -14.34
C PHE A 223 -6.39 22.77 -15.21
N VAL A 224 -7.71 22.54 -15.14
CA VAL A 224 -8.38 21.56 -16.00
C VAL A 224 -8.86 22.28 -17.25
N VAL A 225 -8.08 22.19 -18.33
CA VAL A 225 -8.48 22.67 -19.65
C VAL A 225 -9.69 21.83 -20.09
N PRO A 226 -10.85 22.44 -20.38
CA PRO A 226 -12.00 21.70 -20.91
C PRO A 226 -11.57 20.97 -22.19
N ALA A 227 -11.99 19.72 -22.38
CA ALA A 227 -11.64 18.94 -23.58
C ALA A 227 -12.02 19.61 -24.91
N GLN A 228 -12.93 20.60 -24.85
CA GLN A 228 -13.38 21.44 -25.97
C GLN A 228 -12.38 22.54 -26.35
N VAL A 229 -11.38 22.81 -25.51
CA VAL A 229 -10.26 23.72 -25.79
C VAL A 229 -9.05 22.89 -26.23
N LYS A 230 -9.16 22.26 -27.41
CA LYS A 230 -7.95 22.03 -28.21
C LYS A 230 -7.56 23.38 -28.80
N SER A 231 -6.92 24.25 -28.01
CA SER A 231 -6.24 25.39 -28.59
C SER A 231 -5.13 24.81 -29.47
N GLU A 232 -5.24 24.98 -30.78
CA GLU A 232 -4.09 24.82 -31.67
C GLU A 232 -2.90 25.53 -31.02
N ALA A 233 -1.77 24.83 -30.91
CA ALA A 233 -0.56 25.45 -30.41
C ALA A 233 -0.30 26.71 -31.24
N PRO A 234 -0.10 27.88 -30.62
CA PRO A 234 0.23 29.08 -31.37
C PRO A 234 1.49 28.79 -32.21
N PRO A 235 1.56 29.27 -33.45
CA PRO A 235 2.69 28.99 -34.33
C PRO A 235 3.99 29.44 -33.65
N PRO A 236 5.09 28.67 -33.82
CA PRO A 236 6.37 29.02 -33.22
C PRO A 236 6.80 30.41 -33.70
N ASP A 237 7.11 31.29 -32.75
CA ASP A 237 7.64 32.61 -33.02
C ASP A 237 9.07 32.47 -33.56
N LEU A 238 9.22 32.60 -34.86
CA LEU A 238 10.52 32.57 -35.55
C LEU A 238 11.23 33.94 -35.51
N GLY A 239 10.75 34.89 -34.71
CA GLY A 239 11.25 36.26 -34.62
C GLY A 239 12.33 36.50 -33.56
N ALA A 240 13.30 35.60 -33.40
CA ALA A 240 14.47 35.85 -32.52
C ALA A 240 15.80 35.37 -33.12
N THR A 241 16.06 35.69 -34.38
CA THR A 241 17.44 35.87 -34.84
C THR A 241 17.93 37.23 -34.36
N LYS A 242 18.70 37.23 -33.28
CA LYS A 242 19.57 38.35 -32.91
C LYS A 242 20.66 38.47 -33.96
N GLU A 243 20.75 39.62 -34.62
CA GLU A 243 22.03 40.18 -35.08
C GLU A 243 22.80 40.77 -33.89
#